data_AF-A0A1V0UZE7-F1
#
_entry.id   AF-A0A1V0UZE7-F1
#
_cell.length_a   1.000
_cell.length_b   1.000
_cell.length_c   1.000
_cell.angle_alpha   90.00
_cell.angle_beta   90.00
_cell.angle_gamma   90.00
#
_symmetry.space_group_name_H-M   'P 1'
#
loop_
_entity.id
_entity.type
_entity.pdbx_description
1 polymer ?
#
loop_
_entity_poly.entity_id
_entity_poly.type
_entity_poly.pdbx_seq_one_letter_code
_entity_poly.pdbx_strand_id
1 'polypeptide(L)'
;MASIKDTAKLSELSIPGTHDTMSIGYGGDIAQTQSMNLKTQLNSGVRFIDIRCRYIDGVFAIHHGPVFLHVMFGDVLNTVTEFLKNHPGETVLMRVKQEHSDVSNETFNNKLKEYMDRYPGCFFDSQNRTNTNPTLKEMRGKIVILLNVGGSTIGLNYPHNFNIQDDYHLNTNWDLYDKWLKVKTHLNKANTEHQNGSKTTFINYLSGSGGSFPYFVASGHSSPGTWAPRLATGLTTPGWSHSYPDFPRVACFLGICTIAFEGTNILTTDYITKNDLKYTGIVVSDFPGPDLINNVIGVNSHLEFLGDMYQIATALNDKSVVDMSLQTYGNVHLWEYHGGLNQKWRVIYDETKDAYQIKSVYDKDRVLAWNDYQGSRQVFATPNQHKEEHYWVLEATRDGYYIIKNKKDPTLVLDVADFKTENGSKIIVYKQNNGKNQKFKLRKV
;
A
#
# COMPACT_ATOMS: atom_id res chain seq x y z
N MET A 1 -4.80 0.43 -0.85
CA MET A 1 -5.49 0.84 0.39
C MET A 1 -6.89 0.25 0.54
N ALA A 2 -7.54 -0.24 -0.51
CA ALA A 2 -8.87 -0.86 -0.44
C ALA A 2 -9.02 -1.98 0.62
N SER A 3 -7.97 -2.77 0.89
CA SER A 3 -7.98 -3.83 1.92
C SER A 3 -7.91 -3.33 3.37
N ILE A 4 -7.50 -2.07 3.59
CA ILE A 4 -7.35 -1.49 4.93
C ILE A 4 -8.72 -1.14 5.50
N LYS A 5 -8.95 -1.35 6.80
CA LYS A 5 -10.21 -1.00 7.46
C LYS A 5 -10.49 0.50 7.38
N ASP A 6 -11.75 0.84 7.19
CA ASP A 6 -12.23 2.23 7.11
C ASP A 6 -11.92 3.08 8.34
N THR A 7 -11.81 2.45 9.52
CA THR A 7 -11.52 3.09 10.79
C THR A 7 -10.04 3.41 11.01
N ALA A 8 -9.14 2.90 10.15
CA ALA A 8 -7.73 3.21 10.23
C ALA A 8 -7.52 4.72 10.07
N LYS A 9 -6.68 5.33 10.90
CA LYS A 9 -6.39 6.76 10.87
C LYS A 9 -5.12 7.05 10.08
N LEU A 10 -5.00 8.28 9.57
CA LEU A 10 -3.79 8.75 8.88
C LEU A 10 -2.51 8.44 9.67
N SER A 11 -2.51 8.66 10.98
CA SER A 11 -1.37 8.40 11.86
C SER A 11 -1.00 6.91 12.04
N GLU A 12 -1.83 5.99 11.54
CA GLU A 12 -1.58 4.54 11.59
C GLU A 12 -1.03 4.01 10.27
N LEU A 13 -1.19 4.77 9.17
CA LEU A 13 -0.82 4.31 7.83
C LEU A 13 0.67 4.47 7.56
N SER A 14 1.28 3.41 7.05
CA SER A 14 2.61 3.45 6.43
C SER A 14 2.45 3.66 4.92
N ILE A 15 2.99 4.75 4.37
CA ILE A 15 2.66 5.21 3.01
C ILE A 15 3.93 5.41 2.18
N PRO A 16 4.07 4.74 1.01
CA PRO A 16 5.15 5.06 0.09
C PRO A 16 4.87 6.39 -0.63
N GLY A 17 5.91 7.21 -0.74
CA GLY A 17 5.87 8.54 -1.34
C GLY A 17 7.04 8.82 -2.27
N THR A 18 6.84 9.80 -3.16
CA THR A 18 7.89 10.30 -4.07
C THR A 18 8.23 11.75 -3.80
N HIS A 19 9.53 12.04 -3.71
CA HIS A 19 10.07 13.39 -3.58
C HIS A 19 10.16 14.03 -4.97
N ASP A 20 9.80 15.32 -5.07
CA ASP A 20 9.71 16.04 -6.35
C ASP A 20 9.04 15.19 -7.45
N THR A 21 7.82 14.72 -7.17
CA THR A 21 7.12 13.65 -7.89
C THR A 21 7.15 13.78 -9.42
N MET A 22 7.17 15.01 -9.95
CA MET A 22 7.13 15.28 -11.39
C MET A 22 8.51 15.45 -12.05
N SER A 23 9.62 15.34 -11.31
CA SER A 23 10.97 15.53 -11.85
C SER A 23 11.49 14.27 -12.54
N ILE A 24 10.95 14.00 -13.74
CA ILE A 24 11.16 12.74 -14.49
C ILE A 24 12.27 12.79 -15.56
N GLY A 25 13.10 13.84 -15.59
CA GLY A 25 14.22 13.92 -16.55
C GLY A 25 14.64 15.32 -17.01
N TYR A 26 13.96 16.38 -16.58
CA TYR A 26 14.34 17.75 -16.90
C TYR A 26 15.36 18.29 -15.89
N GLY A 27 16.35 19.05 -16.36
CA GLY A 27 17.43 19.60 -15.53
C GLY A 27 18.62 18.66 -15.29
N GLY A 28 18.62 17.46 -15.89
CA GLY A 28 19.71 16.48 -15.81
C GLY A 28 19.80 15.75 -14.47
N ASP A 29 20.88 14.99 -14.27
CA ASP A 29 21.07 14.11 -13.11
C ASP A 29 20.98 14.81 -11.76
N ILE A 30 21.26 16.12 -11.70
CA ILE A 30 21.17 16.91 -10.46
C ILE A 30 19.74 17.24 -10.05
N ALA A 31 18.82 17.33 -11.02
CA ALA A 31 17.44 17.74 -10.79
C ALA A 31 16.45 16.57 -10.90
N GLN A 32 16.79 15.53 -11.67
CA GLN A 32 15.94 14.36 -11.83
C GLN A 32 15.87 13.54 -10.53
N THR A 33 14.66 13.27 -10.07
CA THR A 33 14.40 12.48 -8.85
C THR A 33 13.51 11.27 -9.10
N GLN A 34 12.85 11.22 -10.26
CA GLN A 34 11.94 10.14 -10.64
C GLN A 34 12.25 9.65 -12.06
N SER A 35 11.91 8.39 -12.34
CA SER A 35 11.96 7.81 -13.69
C SER A 35 10.58 7.34 -14.16
N MET A 36 9.66 7.12 -13.22
CA MET A 36 8.26 6.78 -13.49
C MET A 36 7.44 8.06 -13.64
N ASN A 37 6.57 8.12 -14.64
CA ASN A 37 5.53 9.17 -14.69
C ASN A 37 4.51 8.99 -13.55
N LEU A 38 3.72 10.03 -13.27
CA LEU A 38 2.76 10.04 -12.17
C LEU A 38 1.76 8.87 -12.19
N LYS A 39 1.23 8.52 -13.38
CA LYS A 39 0.30 7.38 -13.52
C LYS A 39 0.96 6.07 -13.11
N THR A 40 2.20 5.84 -13.56
CA THR A 40 2.98 4.66 -13.18
C THR A 40 3.26 4.66 -11.67
N GLN A 41 3.68 5.80 -11.08
CA GLN A 41 3.91 5.90 -9.64
C GLN A 41 2.66 5.50 -8.82
N LEU A 42 1.49 6.05 -9.18
CA LEU A 42 0.22 5.73 -8.53
C LEU A 42 -0.12 4.23 -8.69
N ASN A 43 0.02 3.67 -9.89
CA ASN A 43 -0.26 2.26 -10.13
C ASN A 43 0.74 1.32 -9.42
N SER A 44 1.97 1.77 -9.17
CA SER A 44 2.98 1.04 -8.40
C SER A 44 2.69 1.04 -6.90
N GLY A 45 1.78 1.89 -6.41
CA GLY A 45 1.36 1.93 -5.00
C GLY A 45 1.72 3.21 -4.25
N VAL A 46 2.35 4.20 -4.90
CA VAL A 46 2.64 5.51 -4.31
C VAL A 46 1.34 6.22 -3.95
N ARG A 47 1.23 6.74 -2.72
CA ARG A 47 0.05 7.51 -2.26
C ARG A 47 0.40 8.83 -1.59
N PHE A 48 1.69 9.16 -1.44
CA PHE A 48 2.15 10.50 -1.10
C PHE A 48 2.93 11.10 -2.28
N ILE A 49 2.56 12.31 -2.71
CA ILE A 49 3.21 13.02 -3.81
C ILE A 49 3.63 14.42 -3.36
N ASP A 50 4.87 14.79 -3.68
CA ASP A 50 5.46 16.10 -3.42
C ASP A 50 5.34 16.99 -4.67
N ILE A 51 4.38 17.92 -4.65
CA ILE A 51 4.07 18.80 -5.77
C ILE A 51 4.50 20.23 -5.45
N ARG A 52 5.48 20.70 -6.22
CA ARG A 52 6.12 22.02 -6.04
C ARG A 52 5.67 22.96 -7.14
N CYS A 53 4.81 23.91 -6.77
CA CYS A 53 4.17 24.83 -7.70
C CYS A 53 4.90 26.17 -7.71
N ARG A 54 5.30 26.61 -8.89
CA ARG A 54 5.61 28.01 -9.16
C ARG A 54 4.37 28.74 -9.63
N TYR A 55 4.04 29.85 -8.98
CA TYR A 55 3.06 30.79 -9.52
C TYR A 55 3.75 31.65 -10.58
N ILE A 56 3.21 31.63 -11.79
CA ILE A 56 3.67 32.48 -12.90
C ILE A 56 2.45 32.82 -13.77
N ASP A 57 2.27 34.10 -14.08
CA ASP A 57 1.20 34.60 -14.96
C ASP A 57 -0.20 34.03 -14.66
N GLY A 58 -0.55 33.91 -13.38
CA GLY A 58 -1.86 33.44 -12.96
C GLY A 58 -2.08 31.93 -13.01
N VAL A 59 -1.03 31.13 -13.23
CA VAL A 59 -1.11 29.66 -13.27
C VAL A 59 -0.06 29.01 -12.37
N PHE A 60 -0.26 27.73 -12.05
CA PHE A 60 0.72 26.89 -11.36
C PHE A 60 1.44 25.96 -12.33
N ALA A 61 2.74 26.22 -12.52
CA ALA A 61 3.66 25.38 -13.25
C ALA A 61 4.52 24.57 -12.26
N ILE A 62 4.77 23.29 -12.54
CA ILE A 62 5.53 22.42 -11.63
C ILE A 62 7.03 22.60 -11.83
N HIS A 63 7.77 22.80 -10.74
CA HIS A 63 9.19 23.17 -10.77
C HIS A 63 10.03 22.38 -9.78
N HIS A 64 11.32 22.30 -10.07
CA HIS A 64 12.37 21.92 -9.12
C HIS A 64 13.38 23.09 -9.04
N GLY A 65 13.29 23.90 -7.98
CA GLY A 65 13.96 25.19 -7.94
C GLY A 65 13.58 26.06 -9.15
N PRO A 66 14.56 26.59 -9.91
CA PRO A 66 14.28 27.36 -11.12
C PRO A 66 13.88 26.53 -12.34
N VAL A 67 14.00 25.19 -12.29
CA VAL A 67 13.78 24.31 -13.44
C VAL A 67 12.30 24.03 -13.62
N PHE A 68 11.73 24.47 -14.74
CA PHE A 68 10.39 24.06 -15.14
C PHE A 68 10.39 22.60 -15.59
N LEU A 69 9.48 21.79 -15.04
CA LEU A 69 9.42 20.35 -15.29
C LEU A 69 8.47 19.97 -16.43
N HIS A 70 8.05 20.96 -17.25
CA HIS A 70 7.15 20.75 -18.39
C HIS A 70 5.79 20.13 -18.04
N VAL A 71 5.29 20.41 -16.84
CA VAL A 71 3.99 19.94 -16.33
C VAL A 71 3.29 21.09 -15.62
N MET A 72 1.98 21.22 -15.83
CA MET A 72 1.15 22.18 -15.10
C MET A 72 0.39 21.49 -13.96
N PHE A 73 0.04 22.22 -12.90
CA PHE A 73 -0.69 21.66 -11.77
C PHE A 73 -2.05 21.05 -12.17
N GLY A 74 -2.68 21.57 -13.22
CA GLY A 74 -3.90 20.99 -13.79
C GLY A 74 -3.72 19.56 -14.30
N ASP A 75 -2.56 19.25 -14.90
CA ASP A 75 -2.26 17.91 -15.42
C ASP A 75 -2.11 16.90 -14.27
N VAL A 76 -1.50 17.34 -13.17
CA VAL A 76 -1.38 16.56 -11.93
C VAL A 76 -2.77 16.25 -11.37
N LEU A 77 -3.63 17.27 -11.23
CA LEU A 77 -4.99 17.07 -10.72
C LEU A 77 -5.83 16.15 -11.62
N ASN A 78 -5.76 16.31 -12.95
CA ASN A 78 -6.43 15.42 -13.89
C ASN A 78 -6.00 13.96 -13.68
N THR A 79 -4.69 13.72 -13.60
CA THR A 79 -4.14 12.37 -13.42
C THR A 79 -4.58 11.74 -12.10
N VAL A 80 -4.50 12.49 -10.99
CA VAL A 80 -4.85 11.99 -9.65
C VAL A 80 -6.34 11.76 -9.51
N THR A 81 -7.18 12.67 -10.02
CA THR A 81 -8.65 12.52 -9.94
C THR A 81 -9.15 11.38 -10.82
N GLU A 82 -8.58 11.17 -12.01
CA GLU A 82 -8.86 9.99 -12.84
C GLU A 82 -8.47 8.70 -12.11
N PHE A 83 -7.29 8.67 -11.49
CA PHE A 83 -6.85 7.53 -10.69
C PHE A 83 -7.83 7.22 -9.55
N LEU A 84 -8.20 8.22 -8.74
CA LEU A 84 -9.12 8.03 -7.62
C LEU A 84 -10.54 7.63 -8.07
N LYS A 85 -10.99 8.10 -9.23
CA LYS A 85 -12.25 7.65 -9.84
C LYS A 85 -12.22 6.17 -10.21
N ASN A 86 -11.11 5.70 -10.76
CA ASN A 86 -10.93 4.28 -11.13
C ASN A 86 -10.59 3.39 -9.94
N HIS A 87 -10.14 3.97 -8.83
CA HIS A 87 -9.74 3.28 -7.60
C HIS A 87 -10.34 3.97 -6.36
N PRO A 88 -11.68 3.93 -6.17
CA PRO A 88 -12.36 4.68 -5.09
C PRO A 88 -11.96 4.24 -3.68
N GLY A 89 -11.39 3.04 -3.54
CA GLY A 89 -10.80 2.55 -2.29
C GLY A 89 -9.48 3.23 -1.90
N GLU A 90 -8.90 4.08 -2.74
CA GLU A 90 -7.61 4.73 -2.51
C GLU A 90 -7.78 6.20 -2.09
N THR A 91 -6.70 6.81 -1.60
CA THR A 91 -6.59 8.25 -1.32
C THR A 91 -5.19 8.72 -1.70
N VAL A 92 -5.01 9.98 -2.11
CA VAL A 92 -3.68 10.54 -2.41
C VAL A 92 -3.40 11.72 -1.51
N LEU A 93 -2.31 11.65 -0.76
CA LEU A 93 -1.76 12.76 0.01
C LEU A 93 -0.89 13.59 -0.92
N MET A 94 -1.24 14.85 -1.11
CA MET A 94 -0.53 15.75 -2.02
C MET A 94 0.05 16.90 -1.21
N ARG A 95 1.37 16.90 -1.01
CA ARG A 95 2.07 18.08 -0.52
C ARG A 95 2.04 19.14 -1.62
N VAL A 96 1.59 20.33 -1.26
CA VAL A 96 1.62 21.50 -2.15
C VAL A 96 2.53 22.54 -1.54
N LYS A 97 3.65 22.81 -2.21
CA LYS A 97 4.66 23.79 -1.80
C LYS A 97 4.76 24.91 -2.83
N GLN A 98 4.93 26.14 -2.36
CA GLN A 98 5.33 27.26 -3.21
C GLN A 98 6.83 27.15 -3.55
N GLU A 99 7.14 27.14 -4.85
CA GLU A 99 8.46 26.92 -5.42
C GLU A 99 8.82 28.07 -6.35
N HIS A 100 10.01 28.67 -6.16
CA HIS A 100 10.58 29.68 -7.06
C HIS A 100 9.59 30.79 -7.48
N SER A 101 8.85 31.31 -6.51
CA SER A 101 7.76 32.26 -6.68
C SER A 101 7.83 33.33 -5.59
N ASP A 102 7.55 34.58 -5.97
CA ASP A 102 7.61 35.75 -5.09
C ASP A 102 6.21 36.28 -4.71
N VAL A 103 5.14 35.60 -5.12
CA VAL A 103 3.78 36.01 -4.73
C VAL A 103 3.50 35.75 -3.25
N SER A 104 2.60 36.54 -2.68
CA SER A 104 2.18 36.37 -1.30
C SER A 104 1.55 35.00 -1.06
N ASN A 105 1.63 34.51 0.19
CA ASN A 105 0.93 33.28 0.60
C ASN A 105 -0.58 33.36 0.31
N GLU A 106 -1.20 34.52 0.50
CA GLU A 106 -2.62 34.73 0.19
C GLU A 106 -2.92 34.54 -1.29
N THR A 107 -2.13 35.16 -2.18
CA THR A 107 -2.26 35.02 -3.63
C THR A 107 -2.11 33.56 -4.06
N PHE A 108 -1.11 32.87 -3.53
CA PHE A 108 -0.88 31.45 -3.79
C PHE A 108 -2.06 30.60 -3.31
N ASN A 109 -2.54 30.82 -2.08
CA ASN A 109 -3.66 30.07 -1.51
C ASN A 109 -4.97 30.30 -2.28
N ASN A 110 -5.24 31.53 -2.71
CA ASN A 110 -6.41 31.86 -3.54
C ASN A 110 -6.35 31.12 -4.87
N LYS A 111 -5.18 31.11 -5.53
CA LYS A 111 -4.99 30.34 -6.77
C LYS A 111 -5.16 28.84 -6.55
N LEU A 112 -4.62 28.27 -5.47
CA LEU A 112 -4.82 26.87 -5.13
C LEU A 112 -6.31 26.54 -4.96
N LYS A 113 -7.05 27.41 -4.28
CA LYS A 113 -8.50 27.26 -4.11
C LYS A 113 -9.24 27.26 -5.45
N GLU A 114 -8.90 28.17 -6.37
CA GLU A 114 -9.46 28.16 -7.74
C GLU A 114 -9.19 26.84 -8.48
N TYR A 115 -8.01 26.23 -8.31
CA TYR A 115 -7.74 24.91 -8.85
C TYR A 115 -8.63 23.84 -8.21
N MET A 116 -8.82 23.88 -6.89
CA MET A 116 -9.64 22.92 -6.15
C MET A 116 -11.13 23.02 -6.52
N ASP A 117 -11.65 24.23 -6.67
CA ASP A 117 -13.06 24.50 -6.98
C ASP A 117 -13.50 23.91 -8.33
N ARG A 118 -12.55 23.60 -9.24
CA ARG A 118 -12.82 22.92 -10.52
C ARG A 118 -13.05 21.41 -10.40
N TYR A 119 -12.73 20.81 -9.25
CA TYR A 119 -12.93 19.37 -9.00
C TYR A 119 -13.78 19.16 -7.73
N PRO A 120 -15.07 19.54 -7.76
CA PRO A 120 -15.95 19.45 -6.60
C PRO A 120 -16.05 18.00 -6.10
N GLY A 121 -15.87 17.81 -4.78
CA GLY A 121 -15.93 16.50 -4.13
C GLY A 121 -14.65 15.66 -4.20
N CYS A 122 -13.63 16.10 -4.94
CA CYS A 122 -12.36 15.35 -5.07
C CYS A 122 -11.35 15.62 -3.95
N PHE A 123 -11.62 16.55 -3.02
CA PHE A 123 -10.69 16.91 -1.95
C PHE A 123 -11.27 16.58 -0.58
N PHE A 124 -10.40 16.13 0.33
CA PHE A 124 -10.73 15.96 1.74
C PHE A 124 -10.95 17.32 2.41
N ASP A 125 -12.05 17.44 3.15
CA ASP A 125 -12.35 18.62 3.97
C ASP A 125 -11.80 18.42 5.39
N SER A 126 -10.77 19.20 5.74
CA SER A 126 -10.16 19.18 7.08
C SER A 126 -11.01 19.88 8.14
N GLN A 127 -12.17 20.42 7.77
CA GLN A 127 -13.08 21.18 8.62
C GLN A 127 -12.33 22.32 9.31
N ASN A 128 -11.70 23.18 8.51
CA ASN A 128 -10.83 24.25 8.98
C ASN A 128 -9.74 23.78 9.97
N ARG A 129 -9.08 22.66 9.65
CA ARG A 129 -8.00 22.03 10.46
C ARG A 129 -8.44 21.51 11.84
N THR A 130 -9.73 21.27 12.05
CA THR A 130 -10.19 20.56 13.26
C THR A 130 -10.03 19.04 13.12
N ASN A 131 -10.08 18.51 11.89
CA ASN A 131 -9.77 17.11 11.60
C ASN A 131 -8.36 16.96 11.02
N THR A 132 -7.37 16.80 11.91
CA THR A 132 -5.94 16.68 11.54
C THR A 132 -5.44 15.23 11.45
N ASN A 133 -6.27 14.26 11.86
CA ASN A 133 -5.96 12.84 11.81
C ASN A 133 -7.20 12.06 11.32
N PRO A 134 -7.60 12.28 10.05
CA PRO A 134 -8.80 11.68 9.50
C PRO A 134 -8.69 10.16 9.39
N THR A 135 -9.84 9.50 9.39
CA THR A 135 -9.97 8.09 9.07
C THR A 135 -9.81 7.86 7.57
N LEU A 136 -9.44 6.63 7.20
CA LEU A 136 -9.31 6.22 5.80
C LEU A 136 -10.65 6.39 5.07
N LYS A 137 -11.78 6.08 5.72
CA LYS A 137 -13.12 6.32 5.17
C LYS A 137 -13.34 7.76 4.73
N GLU A 138 -12.89 8.74 5.52
CA GLU A 138 -13.04 10.15 5.19
C GLU A 138 -12.16 10.57 4.01
N MET A 139 -11.00 9.92 3.86
CA MET A 139 -10.00 10.20 2.82
C MET A 139 -10.24 9.45 1.50
N ARG A 140 -10.90 8.29 1.49
CA ARG A 140 -11.12 7.48 0.29
C ARG A 140 -11.79 8.28 -0.84
N GLY A 141 -11.30 8.05 -2.06
CA GLY A 141 -11.72 8.73 -3.27
C GLY A 141 -11.29 10.20 -3.36
N LYS A 142 -10.47 10.70 -2.41
CA LYS A 142 -10.13 12.12 -2.32
C LYS A 142 -8.62 12.36 -2.29
N ILE A 143 -8.27 13.60 -2.64
CA ILE A 143 -6.94 14.18 -2.46
C ILE A 143 -6.93 14.85 -1.08
N VAL A 144 -5.95 14.47 -0.26
CA VAL A 144 -5.67 15.13 1.02
C VAL A 144 -4.54 16.12 0.77
N ILE A 145 -4.84 17.42 0.75
CA ILE A 145 -3.82 18.46 0.60
C ILE A 145 -3.01 18.57 1.88
N LEU A 146 -1.69 18.51 1.76
CA LEU A 146 -0.73 18.81 2.81
C LEU A 146 -0.09 20.16 2.45
N LEU A 147 -0.68 21.24 2.95
CA LEU A 147 -0.31 22.59 2.55
C LEU A 147 1.00 23.02 3.22
N ASN A 148 2.02 23.28 2.40
CA ASN A 148 3.30 23.85 2.82
C ASN A 148 3.36 25.35 2.50
N VAL A 149 2.29 26.08 2.82
CA VAL A 149 2.15 27.53 2.66
C VAL A 149 1.36 28.07 3.86
N GLY A 150 1.76 29.22 4.40
CA GLY A 150 1.09 29.83 5.55
C GLY A 150 -0.24 30.50 5.20
N GLY A 151 -1.02 30.91 6.20
CA GLY A 151 -2.16 31.81 6.01
C GLY A 151 -3.44 31.21 5.40
N SER A 152 -3.61 29.88 5.44
CA SER A 152 -4.83 29.20 4.97
C SER A 152 -5.17 28.00 5.83
N THR A 153 -6.44 27.58 5.81
CA THR A 153 -6.94 26.35 6.46
C THR A 153 -7.14 25.18 5.49
N ILE A 154 -6.75 25.34 4.21
CA ILE A 154 -6.82 24.27 3.20
C ILE A 154 -6.04 23.04 3.68
N GLY A 155 -6.73 21.90 3.69
CA GLY A 155 -6.15 20.59 4.00
C GLY A 155 -5.47 20.53 5.37
N LEU A 156 -4.41 19.74 5.44
CA LEU A 156 -3.55 19.56 6.61
C LEU A 156 -2.37 20.53 6.55
N ASN A 157 -1.95 21.01 7.71
CA ASN A 157 -0.80 21.89 7.86
C ASN A 157 0.50 21.06 7.85
N TYR A 158 1.16 20.97 6.69
CA TYR A 158 2.34 20.13 6.49
C TYR A 158 3.44 20.31 7.56
N PRO A 159 3.97 21.53 7.83
CA PRO A 159 5.04 21.69 8.82
C PRO A 159 4.62 21.45 10.28
N HIS A 160 3.33 21.47 10.61
CA HIS A 160 2.86 21.40 12.00
C HIS A 160 2.12 20.10 12.36
N ASN A 161 1.52 19.40 11.40
CA ASN A 161 0.79 18.16 11.65
C ASN A 161 1.66 16.89 11.56
N PHE A 162 2.91 17.03 11.12
CA PHE A 162 3.79 15.90 10.83
C PHE A 162 5.14 16.03 11.53
N ASN A 163 5.70 14.91 11.98
CA ASN A 163 7.08 14.82 12.44
C ASN A 163 7.99 14.45 11.27
N ILE A 164 8.80 15.40 10.80
CA ILE A 164 9.47 15.33 9.51
C ILE A 164 10.99 15.22 9.68
N GLN A 165 11.61 14.24 9.02
CA GLN A 165 13.05 14.19 8.74
C GLN A 165 13.26 14.51 7.26
N ASP A 166 13.93 15.62 6.96
CA ASP A 166 14.19 16.11 5.60
C ASP A 166 15.60 16.71 5.47
N ASP A 167 16.59 16.07 6.10
CA ASP A 167 17.98 16.48 6.00
C ASP A 167 18.57 15.96 4.67
N TYR A 168 18.35 16.73 3.61
CA TYR A 168 18.64 16.34 2.22
C TYR A 168 20.05 16.70 1.76
N HIS A 169 20.75 17.61 2.44
CA HIS A 169 22.01 18.17 1.92
C HIS A 169 23.20 17.28 2.24
N LEU A 170 23.92 16.86 1.21
CA LEU A 170 25.21 16.18 1.29
C LEU A 170 26.29 17.12 0.71
N ASN A 171 27.47 17.18 1.32
CA ASN A 171 28.64 17.87 0.76
C ASN A 171 29.42 16.95 -0.17
N THR A 172 29.44 15.64 0.10
CA THR A 172 30.08 14.62 -0.75
C THR A 172 29.33 13.29 -0.67
N ASN A 173 29.72 12.34 -1.52
CA ASN A 173 29.22 10.95 -1.47
C ASN A 173 29.45 10.27 -0.11
N TRP A 174 30.48 10.66 0.66
CA TRP A 174 30.78 10.05 1.97
C TRP A 174 29.78 10.43 3.06
N ASP A 175 28.99 11.48 2.85
CA ASP A 175 27.93 11.89 3.76
C ASP A 175 26.68 10.98 3.64
N LEU A 176 26.65 10.07 2.65
CA LEU A 176 25.53 9.15 2.44
C LEU A 176 25.21 8.32 3.68
N TYR A 177 26.24 7.87 4.40
CA TYR A 177 26.00 7.08 5.61
C TYR A 177 25.37 7.91 6.73
N ASP A 178 25.75 9.18 6.88
CA ASP A 178 25.13 10.08 7.86
C ASP A 178 23.67 10.38 7.51
N LYS A 179 23.37 10.57 6.21
CA LYS A 179 21.99 10.63 5.72
C LYS A 179 21.22 9.36 6.10
N TRP A 180 21.81 8.19 5.87
CA TRP A 180 21.20 6.91 6.24
C TRP A 180 20.95 6.80 7.75
N LEU A 181 21.88 7.23 8.61
CA LEU A 181 21.68 7.22 10.05
C LEU A 181 20.48 8.07 10.49
N LYS A 182 20.25 9.22 9.85
CA LYS A 182 19.07 10.07 10.10
C LYS A 182 17.77 9.38 9.67
N VAL A 183 17.76 8.75 8.49
CA VAL A 183 16.64 7.94 8.02
C VAL A 183 16.34 6.80 9.00
N LYS A 184 17.34 6.01 9.36
CA LYS A 184 17.24 4.86 10.27
C LYS A 184 16.74 5.26 11.65
N THR A 185 17.27 6.37 12.19
CA THR A 185 16.84 6.92 13.47
C THR A 185 15.38 7.32 13.46
N HIS A 186 14.93 7.96 12.36
CA HIS A 186 13.53 8.38 12.23
C HIS A 186 12.57 7.20 12.03
N LEU A 187 12.98 6.14 11.31
CA LEU A 187 12.21 4.89 11.21
C LEU A 187 12.03 4.25 12.60
N ASN A 188 13.11 4.17 13.39
CA ASN A 188 13.04 3.63 14.75
C ASN A 188 12.11 4.46 15.63
N LYS A 189 12.25 5.79 15.58
CA LYS A 189 11.40 6.70 16.35
C LYS A 189 9.92 6.51 16.00
N ALA A 190 9.59 6.52 14.71
CA ALA A 190 8.22 6.31 14.25
C ALA A 190 7.66 4.98 14.75
N ASN A 191 8.41 3.88 14.55
CA ASN A 191 7.98 2.54 14.95
C ASN A 191 7.80 2.40 16.48
N THR A 192 8.75 2.91 17.27
CA THR A 192 8.69 2.85 18.74
C THR A 192 7.57 3.71 19.29
N GLU A 193 7.41 4.94 18.83
CA GLU A 193 6.34 5.82 19.31
C GLU A 193 4.96 5.27 18.94
N HIS A 194 4.79 4.73 17.72
CA HIS A 194 3.54 4.11 17.31
C HIS A 194 3.18 2.91 18.19
N GLN A 195 4.14 2.02 18.48
CA GLN A 195 3.91 0.89 19.40
C GLN A 195 3.58 1.33 20.82
N ASN A 196 4.03 2.51 21.23
CA ASN A 196 3.68 3.14 22.51
C ASN A 196 2.34 3.90 22.47
N GLY A 197 1.56 3.80 21.37
CA GLY A 197 0.23 4.39 21.23
C GLY A 197 0.22 5.85 20.78
N SER A 198 1.35 6.38 20.29
CA SER A 198 1.42 7.72 19.71
C SER A 198 0.50 7.84 18.49
N LYS A 199 -0.11 9.02 18.34
CA LYS A 199 -0.96 9.39 17.19
C LYS A 199 -0.25 10.37 16.25
N THR A 200 1.06 10.49 16.37
CA THR A 200 1.88 11.34 15.51
C THR A 200 2.02 10.73 14.13
N THR A 201 1.81 11.53 13.09
CA THR A 201 2.11 11.12 11.71
C THR A 201 3.55 11.50 11.39
N PHE A 202 4.31 10.56 10.84
CA PHE A 202 5.74 10.77 10.53
C PHE A 202 5.95 10.86 9.03
N ILE A 203 6.91 11.69 8.61
CA ILE A 203 7.40 11.74 7.23
C ILE A 203 8.93 11.60 7.25
N ASN A 204 9.46 10.68 6.46
CA ASN A 204 10.87 10.38 6.38
C ASN A 204 11.34 10.51 4.93
N TYR A 205 12.12 11.54 4.62
CA TYR A 205 12.72 11.71 3.30
C TYR A 205 14.03 10.93 3.22
N LEU A 206 14.04 9.98 2.28
CA LEU A 206 15.23 9.22 1.88
C LEU A 206 16.11 10.01 0.93
N SER A 207 15.51 10.95 0.19
CA SER A 207 16.15 11.77 -0.84
C SER A 207 17.30 12.62 -0.30
N GLY A 208 18.22 12.97 -1.19
CA GLY A 208 19.34 13.85 -0.89
C GLY A 208 20.01 14.38 -2.15
N SER A 209 20.66 15.53 -2.03
CA SER A 209 21.35 16.23 -3.11
C SER A 209 22.44 17.16 -2.57
N GLY A 210 23.00 18.03 -3.41
CA GLY A 210 24.10 18.94 -3.07
C GLY A 210 25.38 18.50 -3.78
N GLY A 211 26.36 18.02 -3.03
CA GLY A 211 27.60 17.41 -3.54
C GLY A 211 27.47 15.92 -3.93
N SER A 212 26.24 15.40 -3.98
CA SER A 212 25.91 14.05 -4.41
C SER A 212 24.69 14.10 -5.32
N PHE A 213 24.61 13.20 -6.31
CA PHE A 213 23.44 13.11 -7.19
C PHE A 213 22.29 12.35 -6.51
N PRO A 214 21.01 12.73 -6.75
CA PRO A 214 19.84 12.00 -6.28
C PRO A 214 19.89 10.50 -6.56
N TYR A 215 20.29 10.10 -7.77
CA TYR A 215 20.41 8.68 -8.12
C TYR A 215 21.44 7.95 -7.23
N PHE A 216 22.55 8.61 -6.86
CA PHE A 216 23.57 8.04 -5.99
C PHE A 216 23.04 7.87 -4.57
N VAL A 217 22.30 8.86 -4.04
CA VAL A 217 21.70 8.74 -2.70
C VAL A 217 20.68 7.61 -2.66
N ALA A 218 19.83 7.50 -3.69
CA ALA A 218 18.81 6.47 -3.77
C ALA A 218 19.38 5.04 -3.91
N SER A 219 20.49 4.86 -4.65
CA SER A 219 20.99 3.54 -5.08
C SER A 219 22.41 3.16 -4.65
N GLY A 220 23.28 4.13 -4.33
CA GLY A 220 24.72 3.92 -4.15
C GLY A 220 25.49 3.64 -5.46
N HIS A 221 24.83 3.75 -6.62
CA HIS A 221 25.42 3.46 -7.92
C HIS A 221 26.30 4.59 -8.43
N SER A 222 27.36 4.23 -9.17
CA SER A 222 28.29 5.21 -9.76
C SER A 222 27.68 6.04 -10.91
N SER A 223 26.57 5.59 -11.50
CA SER A 223 25.85 6.27 -12.58
C SER A 223 24.34 6.00 -12.46
N PRO A 224 23.45 6.76 -13.16
CA PRO A 224 22.00 6.68 -12.97
C PRO A 224 21.36 5.40 -13.56
N GLY A 225 22.14 4.51 -14.17
CA GLY A 225 21.61 3.27 -14.75
C GLY A 225 21.06 2.32 -13.69
N THR A 226 19.92 1.68 -14.00
CA THR A 226 19.28 0.67 -13.11
C THR A 226 20.23 -0.47 -12.71
N TRP A 227 21.15 -0.84 -13.60
CA TRP A 227 22.14 -1.91 -13.40
C TRP A 227 23.56 -1.39 -13.21
N ALA A 228 23.71 -0.10 -12.93
CA ALA A 228 25.02 0.49 -12.70
C ALA A 228 25.68 -0.14 -11.46
N PRO A 229 27.01 -0.32 -11.46
CA PRO A 229 27.69 -0.87 -10.31
C PRO A 229 27.65 0.10 -9.13
N ARG A 230 27.61 -0.44 -7.91
CA ARG A 230 27.83 0.33 -6.69
C ARG A 230 29.21 0.96 -6.70
N LEU A 231 29.33 2.17 -6.16
CA LEU A 231 30.62 2.83 -5.95
C LEU A 231 31.36 2.17 -4.78
N ALA A 232 32.65 1.89 -4.93
CA ALA A 232 33.48 1.43 -3.82
C ALA A 232 33.80 2.59 -2.87
N THR A 233 33.76 2.35 -1.55
CA THR A 233 34.16 3.38 -0.55
C THR A 233 35.67 3.58 -0.46
N GLY A 234 36.45 2.64 -1.02
CA GLY A 234 37.90 2.52 -0.82
C GLY A 234 38.29 1.75 0.45
N LEU A 235 37.34 1.39 1.31
CA LEU A 235 37.58 0.63 2.54
C LEU A 235 37.37 -0.88 2.32
N THR A 236 38.10 -1.69 3.09
CA THR A 236 37.99 -3.17 3.02
C THR A 236 37.85 -3.81 4.39
N THR A 237 37.14 -4.94 4.48
CA THR A 237 37.23 -5.83 5.64
C THR A 237 38.39 -6.81 5.48
N PRO A 238 39.05 -7.26 6.55
CA PRO A 238 38.75 -6.96 7.96
C PRO A 238 39.29 -5.60 8.46
N GLY A 239 40.14 -4.89 7.72
CA GLY A 239 40.84 -3.68 8.18
C GLY A 239 39.92 -2.54 8.67
N TRP A 240 38.74 -2.38 8.07
CA TRP A 240 37.72 -1.39 8.43
C TRP A 240 36.37 -2.05 8.75
N SER A 241 36.38 -3.17 9.47
CA SER A 241 35.18 -3.97 9.79
C SER A 241 34.03 -3.18 10.44
N HIS A 242 34.34 -2.11 11.18
CA HIS A 242 33.37 -1.26 11.89
C HIS A 242 32.88 -0.06 11.07
N SER A 243 33.51 0.24 9.93
CA SER A 243 33.08 1.34 9.07
C SER A 243 31.83 0.94 8.29
N TYR A 244 30.82 1.82 8.31
CA TYR A 244 29.56 1.67 7.57
C TYR A 244 28.94 0.27 7.70
N PRO A 245 28.57 -0.16 8.92
CA PRO A 245 28.17 -1.54 9.18
C PRO A 245 26.95 -2.02 8.38
N ASP A 246 26.10 -1.10 7.92
CA ASP A 246 24.92 -1.40 7.09
C ASP A 246 25.25 -1.51 5.59
N PHE A 247 26.41 -1.04 5.12
CA PHE A 247 26.82 -1.14 3.72
C PHE A 247 27.28 -2.57 3.35
N PRO A 248 27.08 -3.02 2.09
CA PRO A 248 27.41 -4.37 1.64
C PRO A 248 28.93 -4.58 1.52
N ARG A 249 29.33 -5.83 1.74
CA ARG A 249 30.71 -6.31 1.60
C ARG A 249 30.75 -7.15 0.33
N VAL A 250 31.47 -6.67 -0.68
CA VAL A 250 31.45 -7.20 -2.05
C VAL A 250 32.88 -7.48 -2.53
N ALA A 251 33.00 -8.12 -3.71
CA ALA A 251 34.28 -8.40 -4.36
C ALA A 251 35.31 -9.06 -3.43
N CYS A 252 34.88 -10.07 -2.66
CA CYS A 252 35.72 -10.74 -1.68
C CYS A 252 36.79 -11.62 -2.34
N PHE A 253 38.05 -11.45 -1.96
CA PHE A 253 39.17 -12.31 -2.37
C PHE A 253 40.08 -12.61 -1.19
N LEU A 254 40.32 -13.89 -0.91
CA LEU A 254 41.14 -14.38 0.20
C LEU A 254 40.80 -13.74 1.57
N GLY A 255 39.51 -13.56 1.85
CA GLY A 255 39.03 -12.99 3.12
C GLY A 255 39.05 -11.46 3.20
N ILE A 256 39.50 -10.77 2.15
CA ILE A 256 39.44 -9.32 2.01
C ILE A 256 38.23 -8.96 1.15
N CYS A 257 37.30 -8.15 1.66
CA CYS A 257 36.12 -7.70 0.91
C CYS A 257 36.07 -6.17 0.85
N THR A 258 35.65 -5.61 -0.28
CA THR A 258 35.39 -4.17 -0.42
C THR A 258 34.08 -3.78 0.24
N ILE A 259 34.07 -2.67 0.97
CA ILE A 259 32.85 -2.03 1.44
C ILE A 259 32.37 -1.09 0.32
N ALA A 260 31.17 -1.34 -0.22
CA ALA A 260 30.59 -0.52 -1.28
C ALA A 260 29.46 0.36 -0.74
N PHE A 261 29.24 1.54 -1.32
CA PHE A 261 28.10 2.38 -0.98
C PHE A 261 26.79 1.64 -1.28
N GLU A 262 25.79 1.83 -0.43
CA GLU A 262 24.42 1.36 -0.67
C GLU A 262 23.45 2.51 -0.49
N GLY A 263 22.50 2.60 -1.40
CA GLY A 263 21.53 3.68 -1.41
C GLY A 263 20.49 3.57 -0.30
N THR A 264 19.91 4.71 0.07
CA THR A 264 18.89 4.80 1.12
C THR A 264 17.65 3.96 0.83
N ASN A 265 17.31 3.71 -0.45
CA ASN A 265 16.15 2.89 -0.81
C ASN A 265 16.35 1.42 -0.41
N ILE A 266 17.50 0.84 -0.75
CA ILE A 266 17.82 -0.56 -0.42
C ILE A 266 18.02 -0.70 1.09
N LEU A 267 18.79 0.21 1.71
CA LEU A 267 19.00 0.20 3.15
C LEU A 267 17.70 0.29 3.94
N THR A 268 16.76 1.13 3.51
CA THR A 268 15.43 1.26 4.14
C THR A 268 14.63 -0.02 3.97
N THR A 269 14.63 -0.60 2.76
CA THR A 269 13.95 -1.86 2.43
C THR A 269 14.43 -2.98 3.34
N ASP A 270 15.75 -3.18 3.42
CA ASP A 270 16.37 -4.21 4.24
C ASP A 270 16.11 -3.98 5.73
N TYR A 271 16.15 -2.73 6.18
CA TYR A 271 15.92 -2.38 7.57
C TYR A 271 14.48 -2.67 8.01
N ILE A 272 13.48 -2.35 7.17
CA ILE A 272 12.07 -2.68 7.42
C ILE A 272 11.91 -4.19 7.60
N THR A 273 12.44 -4.99 6.66
CA THR A 273 12.33 -6.46 6.69
C THR A 273 13.06 -7.06 7.89
N LYS A 274 14.33 -6.70 8.09
CA LYS A 274 15.19 -7.30 9.10
C LYS A 274 14.71 -7.05 10.53
N ASN A 275 14.07 -5.90 10.76
CA ASN A 275 13.59 -5.50 12.08
C ASN A 275 12.07 -5.65 12.25
N ASP A 276 11.37 -6.23 11.26
CA ASP A 276 9.92 -6.47 11.30
C ASP A 276 9.13 -5.24 11.77
N LEU A 277 9.43 -4.06 11.18
CA LEU A 277 8.82 -2.80 11.59
C LEU A 277 7.30 -2.85 11.45
N LYS A 278 6.59 -2.34 12.47
CA LYS A 278 5.12 -2.30 12.52
C LYS A 278 4.53 -0.98 12.02
N TYR A 279 5.36 0.05 11.95
CA TYR A 279 4.99 1.34 11.39
C TYR A 279 6.23 2.09 10.90
N THR A 280 6.14 2.66 9.70
CA THR A 280 7.23 3.49 9.11
C THR A 280 6.81 4.94 8.88
N GLY A 281 5.52 5.25 9.04
CA GLY A 281 4.95 6.52 8.60
C GLY A 281 5.00 6.68 7.08
N ILE A 282 5.11 7.91 6.61
CA ILE A 282 5.24 8.22 5.19
C ILE A 282 6.73 8.16 4.81
N VAL A 283 7.11 7.26 3.92
CA VAL A 283 8.49 7.11 3.42
C VAL A 283 8.58 7.73 2.04
N VAL A 284 9.29 8.85 1.92
CA VAL A 284 9.38 9.64 0.68
C VAL A 284 10.74 9.44 0.03
N SER A 285 10.78 9.05 -1.24
CA SER A 285 12.01 8.61 -1.91
C SER A 285 12.18 9.16 -3.32
N ASP A 286 13.43 9.23 -3.75
CA ASP A 286 13.81 9.36 -5.15
C ASP A 286 13.89 7.96 -5.76
N PHE A 287 13.36 7.79 -6.97
CA PHE A 287 13.42 6.54 -7.74
C PHE A 287 13.02 5.27 -6.95
N PRO A 288 11.87 5.23 -6.24
CA PRO A 288 11.48 4.03 -5.51
C PRO A 288 11.31 2.82 -6.43
N GLY A 289 11.98 1.72 -6.06
CA GLY A 289 11.79 0.41 -6.66
C GLY A 289 10.62 -0.36 -6.03
N PRO A 290 10.19 -1.47 -6.66
CA PRO A 290 9.09 -2.28 -6.17
C PRO A 290 9.31 -2.82 -4.75
N ASP A 291 10.53 -3.20 -4.38
CA ASP A 291 10.81 -3.76 -3.06
C ASP A 291 10.57 -2.74 -1.93
N LEU A 292 11.03 -1.50 -2.10
CA LEU A 292 10.78 -0.42 -1.15
C LEU A 292 9.28 -0.13 -1.03
N ILE A 293 8.60 0.00 -2.17
CA ILE A 293 7.17 0.29 -2.20
C ILE A 293 6.36 -0.82 -1.51
N ASN A 294 6.62 -2.08 -1.88
CA ASN A 294 5.91 -3.23 -1.36
C ASN A 294 6.19 -3.44 0.14
N ASN A 295 7.43 -3.20 0.60
CA ASN A 295 7.75 -3.30 2.02
C ASN A 295 6.99 -2.25 2.84
N VAL A 296 6.97 -0.99 2.40
CA VAL A 296 6.21 0.06 3.10
C VAL A 296 4.71 -0.24 3.09
N ILE A 297 4.16 -0.75 1.98
CA ILE A 297 2.76 -1.19 1.90
C ILE A 297 2.49 -2.34 2.87
N GLY A 298 3.35 -3.35 2.89
CA GLY A 298 3.19 -4.58 3.68
C GLY A 298 3.16 -4.35 5.20
N VAL A 299 3.80 -3.28 5.68
CA VAL A 299 3.73 -2.85 7.09
C VAL A 299 2.28 -2.63 7.54
N ASN A 300 1.37 -2.23 6.65
CA ASN A 300 -0.05 -2.00 6.96
C ASN A 300 -0.88 -3.28 7.14
N SER A 301 -0.32 -4.47 7.00
CA SER A 301 -1.06 -5.75 7.10
C SER A 301 -1.89 -5.90 8.39
N HIS A 302 -1.47 -5.24 9.47
CA HIS A 302 -2.19 -5.19 10.75
C HIS A 302 -3.47 -4.33 10.73
N LEU A 303 -3.63 -3.44 9.74
CA LEU A 303 -4.80 -2.59 9.55
C LEU A 303 -5.79 -3.16 8.53
N GLU A 304 -5.42 -4.24 7.83
CA GLU A 304 -6.30 -4.84 6.85
C GLU A 304 -7.58 -5.37 7.49
N PHE A 305 -8.71 -5.00 6.90
CA PHE A 305 -9.97 -5.65 7.20
C PHE A 305 -9.96 -7.02 6.52
N LEU A 306 -9.44 -7.99 7.25
CA LEU A 306 -9.36 -9.37 6.78
C LEU A 306 -10.75 -10.06 6.75
N GLY A 307 -11.84 -9.36 7.09
CA GLY A 307 -13.15 -9.94 7.34
C GLY A 307 -13.19 -10.71 8.66
N ASP A 308 -14.41 -10.96 9.16
CA ASP A 308 -14.60 -11.88 10.27
C ASP A 308 -14.18 -13.30 9.82
N MET A 309 -13.50 -14.04 10.71
CA MET A 309 -13.14 -15.44 10.48
C MET A 309 -14.31 -16.34 10.87
N TYR A 310 -14.63 -17.27 9.99
CA TYR A 310 -15.72 -18.22 10.17
C TYR A 310 -15.27 -19.65 9.89
N GLN A 311 -15.92 -20.60 10.56
CA GLN A 311 -16.14 -21.94 10.03
C GLN A 311 -17.49 -21.96 9.30
N ILE A 312 -17.55 -22.74 8.21
CA ILE A 312 -18.79 -22.95 7.45
C ILE A 312 -19.28 -24.37 7.74
N ALA A 313 -20.14 -24.52 8.75
CA ALA A 313 -20.62 -25.83 9.22
C ALA A 313 -21.85 -26.29 8.44
N THR A 314 -21.91 -27.56 8.04
CA THR A 314 -23.12 -28.09 7.39
C THR A 314 -24.25 -28.28 8.40
N ALA A 315 -25.48 -27.97 8.00
CA ALA A 315 -26.67 -28.26 8.80
C ALA A 315 -26.96 -29.78 8.90
N LEU A 316 -26.34 -30.62 8.07
CA LEU A 316 -26.62 -32.07 8.07
C LEU A 316 -26.36 -32.69 9.45
N ASN A 317 -25.20 -32.40 10.04
CA ASN A 317 -24.77 -32.94 11.34
C ASN A 317 -24.25 -31.89 12.33
N ASP A 318 -24.15 -30.62 11.95
CA ASP A 318 -23.63 -29.52 12.77
C ASP A 318 -22.19 -29.72 13.31
N LYS A 319 -21.45 -30.71 12.82
CA LYS A 319 -20.10 -31.05 13.28
C LYS A 319 -19.05 -30.88 12.19
N SER A 320 -19.41 -31.23 10.95
CA SER A 320 -18.48 -31.14 9.83
C SER A 320 -18.53 -29.76 9.18
N VAL A 321 -17.38 -29.30 8.70
CA VAL A 321 -17.16 -27.97 8.14
C VAL A 321 -16.58 -28.07 6.74
N VAL A 322 -16.73 -27.00 5.96
CA VAL A 322 -16.04 -26.83 4.67
C VAL A 322 -14.54 -26.73 4.92
N ASP A 323 -13.79 -27.68 4.39
CA ASP A 323 -12.36 -27.90 4.60
C ASP A 323 -11.60 -27.86 3.27
N MET A 324 -10.51 -27.10 3.23
CA MET A 324 -9.56 -27.13 2.12
C MET A 324 -8.51 -28.22 2.33
N SER A 325 -8.50 -29.24 1.48
CA SER A 325 -7.56 -30.37 1.59
C SER A 325 -6.12 -29.92 1.52
N LEU A 326 -5.34 -30.34 2.52
CA LEU A 326 -3.89 -30.21 2.56
C LEU A 326 -3.17 -31.33 1.79
N GLN A 327 -3.86 -32.44 1.50
CA GLN A 327 -3.30 -33.58 0.75
C GLN A 327 -3.51 -33.43 -0.76
N THR A 328 -4.68 -32.93 -1.16
CA THR A 328 -5.01 -32.63 -2.56
C THR A 328 -5.21 -31.14 -2.70
N TYR A 329 -4.11 -30.44 -2.95
CA TYR A 329 -4.02 -29.00 -2.85
C TYR A 329 -5.10 -28.28 -3.66
N GLY A 330 -5.94 -27.49 -2.97
CA GLY A 330 -7.05 -26.75 -3.55
C GLY A 330 -8.39 -27.51 -3.61
N ASN A 331 -8.44 -28.82 -3.36
CA ASN A 331 -9.71 -29.55 -3.30
C ASN A 331 -10.49 -29.18 -2.02
N VAL A 332 -11.79 -28.91 -2.14
CA VAL A 332 -12.65 -28.57 -1.00
C VAL A 332 -13.65 -29.69 -0.75
N HIS A 333 -13.76 -30.07 0.51
CA HIS A 333 -14.61 -31.17 0.95
C HIS A 333 -15.15 -30.88 2.34
N LEU A 334 -16.05 -31.73 2.80
CA LEU A 334 -16.60 -31.70 4.14
C LEU A 334 -15.70 -32.55 5.05
N TRP A 335 -15.31 -32.01 6.20
CA TRP A 335 -14.48 -32.72 7.17
C TRP A 335 -14.90 -32.37 8.60
N GLU A 336 -14.74 -33.31 9.52
CA GLU A 336 -14.98 -33.08 10.94
C GLU A 336 -14.10 -31.95 11.48
N TYR A 337 -14.70 -31.04 12.24
CA TYR A 337 -13.95 -29.91 12.76
C TYR A 337 -12.82 -30.35 13.71
N HIS A 338 -11.60 -29.91 13.41
CA HIS A 338 -10.38 -30.17 14.20
C HIS A 338 -9.56 -28.89 14.47
N GLY A 339 -10.09 -27.71 14.15
CA GLY A 339 -9.44 -26.42 14.48
C GLY A 339 -8.34 -25.96 13.53
N GLY A 340 -8.09 -26.70 12.43
CA GLY A 340 -7.04 -26.36 11.46
C GLY A 340 -7.30 -25.04 10.74
N LEU A 341 -6.23 -24.36 10.30
CA LEU A 341 -6.37 -23.12 9.52
C LEU A 341 -7.07 -23.35 8.18
N ASN A 342 -6.98 -24.56 7.62
CA ASN A 342 -7.65 -24.99 6.40
C ASN A 342 -9.18 -25.17 6.54
N GLN A 343 -9.70 -25.08 7.77
CA GLN A 343 -11.14 -25.10 8.11
C GLN A 343 -11.68 -23.70 8.43
N LYS A 344 -10.84 -22.68 8.35
CA LYS A 344 -11.19 -21.29 8.67
C LYS A 344 -11.18 -20.47 7.39
N TRP A 345 -12.23 -19.66 7.25
CA TRP A 345 -12.49 -18.85 6.08
C TRP A 345 -12.76 -17.41 6.49
N ARG A 346 -12.24 -16.47 5.72
CA ARG A 346 -12.57 -15.05 5.83
C ARG A 346 -13.68 -14.72 4.86
N VAL A 347 -14.78 -14.20 5.38
CA VAL A 347 -15.92 -13.79 4.56
C VAL A 347 -15.82 -12.28 4.37
N ILE A 348 -15.45 -11.86 3.16
CA ILE A 348 -15.13 -10.47 2.82
C ILE A 348 -16.14 -9.97 1.79
N TYR A 349 -16.91 -8.94 2.13
CA TYR A 349 -17.85 -8.32 1.20
C TYR A 349 -17.10 -7.45 0.18
N ASP A 350 -17.47 -7.58 -1.09
CA ASP A 350 -16.97 -6.78 -2.21
C ASP A 350 -18.13 -5.92 -2.74
N GLU A 351 -18.11 -4.64 -2.39
CA GLU A 351 -19.14 -3.67 -2.77
C GLU A 351 -19.29 -3.53 -4.29
N THR A 352 -18.21 -3.73 -5.06
CA THR A 352 -18.25 -3.58 -6.53
C THR A 352 -18.95 -4.75 -7.21
N LYS A 353 -19.00 -5.90 -6.54
CA LYS A 353 -19.66 -7.11 -7.02
C LYS A 353 -21.03 -7.34 -6.38
N ASP A 354 -21.35 -6.62 -5.31
CA ASP A 354 -22.49 -6.91 -4.45
C ASP A 354 -22.54 -8.41 -4.09
N ALA A 355 -21.42 -8.91 -3.56
CA ALA A 355 -21.20 -10.31 -3.23
C ALA A 355 -19.99 -10.47 -2.29
N TYR A 356 -19.82 -11.67 -1.73
CA TYR A 356 -18.73 -12.01 -0.81
C TYR A 356 -17.66 -12.87 -1.50
N GLN A 357 -16.40 -12.62 -1.15
CA GLN A 357 -15.33 -13.59 -1.30
C GLN A 357 -15.19 -14.39 -0.01
N ILE A 358 -15.02 -15.70 -0.14
CA ILE A 358 -14.75 -16.60 0.99
C ILE A 358 -13.28 -17.04 0.86
N LYS A 359 -12.38 -16.33 1.54
CA LYS A 359 -10.92 -16.53 1.42
C LYS A 359 -10.40 -17.55 2.41
N SER A 360 -9.45 -18.39 2.00
CA SER A 360 -8.81 -19.35 2.89
C SER A 360 -7.94 -18.61 3.92
N VAL A 361 -7.99 -19.05 5.18
CA VAL A 361 -7.10 -18.55 6.22
C VAL A 361 -5.72 -19.24 6.15
N TYR A 362 -5.68 -20.50 5.71
CA TYR A 362 -4.43 -21.25 5.53
C TYR A 362 -3.59 -20.69 4.38
N ASP A 363 -4.22 -20.36 3.26
CA ASP A 363 -3.57 -19.84 2.05
C ASP A 363 -4.27 -18.57 1.60
N LYS A 364 -3.66 -17.41 1.90
CA LYS A 364 -4.28 -16.10 1.74
C LYS A 364 -4.55 -15.72 0.28
N ASP A 365 -3.89 -16.37 -0.67
CA ASP A 365 -4.06 -16.10 -2.10
C ASP A 365 -5.26 -16.84 -2.69
N ARG A 366 -5.86 -17.78 -1.94
CA ARG A 366 -6.94 -18.64 -2.41
C ARG A 366 -8.31 -18.24 -1.90
N VAL A 367 -9.31 -18.43 -2.77
CA VAL A 367 -10.73 -18.23 -2.49
C VAL A 367 -11.54 -19.47 -2.84
N LEU A 368 -12.60 -19.72 -2.07
CA LEU A 368 -13.61 -20.71 -2.39
C LEU A 368 -14.32 -20.30 -3.69
N ALA A 369 -14.33 -21.18 -4.67
CA ALA A 369 -14.85 -20.90 -6.01
C ALA A 369 -15.59 -22.12 -6.57
N TRP A 370 -16.51 -21.86 -7.49
CA TRP A 370 -17.05 -22.91 -8.35
C TRP A 370 -16.11 -23.12 -9.54
N ASN A 371 -15.69 -24.36 -9.78
CA ASN A 371 -14.95 -24.74 -10.98
C ASN A 371 -15.91 -24.89 -12.17
N ASP A 372 -16.27 -23.77 -12.79
CA ASP A 372 -17.10 -23.73 -14.01
C ASP A 372 -16.28 -24.05 -15.27
N TYR A 373 -15.78 -25.29 -15.34
CA TYR A 373 -15.06 -25.82 -16.48
C TYR A 373 -15.73 -27.12 -16.95
N GLN A 374 -16.08 -27.18 -18.24
CA GLN A 374 -16.66 -28.37 -18.89
C GLN A 374 -17.85 -28.98 -18.12
N GLY A 375 -18.72 -28.14 -17.54
CA GLY A 375 -19.90 -28.60 -16.81
C GLY A 375 -19.61 -29.17 -15.41
N SER A 376 -18.40 -29.00 -14.89
CA SER A 376 -18.03 -29.37 -13.53
C SER A 376 -18.94 -28.68 -12.50
N ARG A 377 -19.30 -29.42 -11.45
CA ARG A 377 -20.01 -28.91 -10.27
C ARG A 377 -19.08 -28.72 -9.06
N GLN A 378 -17.79 -29.00 -9.22
CA GLN A 378 -16.86 -29.01 -8.09
C GLN A 378 -16.68 -27.61 -7.51
N VAL A 379 -16.67 -27.55 -6.17
CA VAL A 379 -16.19 -26.38 -5.43
C VAL A 379 -14.77 -26.65 -4.96
N PHE A 380 -13.93 -25.63 -5.09
CA PHE A 380 -12.49 -25.74 -4.85
C PHE A 380 -11.94 -24.40 -4.34
N ALA A 381 -10.73 -24.42 -3.80
CA ALA A 381 -10.00 -23.23 -3.38
C ALA A 381 -8.93 -22.90 -4.42
N THR A 382 -8.97 -21.70 -4.99
CA THR A 382 -8.14 -21.30 -6.14
C THR A 382 -7.63 -19.87 -6.01
N PRO A 383 -6.48 -19.51 -6.61
CA PRO A 383 -6.09 -18.12 -6.73
C PRO A 383 -7.21 -17.25 -7.27
N ASN A 384 -7.46 -16.12 -6.63
CA ASN A 384 -8.57 -15.27 -7.03
C ASN A 384 -8.32 -14.59 -8.38
N GLN A 385 -9.05 -15.02 -9.40
CA GLN A 385 -9.05 -14.40 -10.74
C GLN A 385 -10.17 -13.36 -10.94
N HIS A 386 -10.89 -12.98 -9.88
CA HIS A 386 -11.98 -12.00 -9.89
C HIS A 386 -13.15 -12.31 -10.83
N LYS A 387 -13.31 -13.59 -11.21
CA LYS A 387 -14.42 -14.10 -12.01
C LYS A 387 -15.69 -14.22 -11.17
N GLU A 388 -16.87 -14.12 -11.77
CA GLU A 388 -18.14 -14.18 -11.03
C GLU A 388 -18.31 -15.49 -10.26
N GLU A 389 -17.83 -16.61 -10.79
CA GLU A 389 -17.87 -17.91 -10.12
C GLU A 389 -17.03 -17.99 -8.82
N HIS A 390 -16.20 -17.00 -8.53
CA HIS A 390 -15.39 -16.89 -7.30
C HIS A 390 -16.08 -16.08 -6.19
N TYR A 391 -17.28 -15.55 -6.45
CA TYR A 391 -18.05 -14.74 -5.53
C TYR A 391 -19.35 -15.43 -5.13
N TRP A 392 -19.82 -15.14 -3.92
CA TRP A 392 -20.97 -15.79 -3.30
C TRP A 392 -21.93 -14.77 -2.70
N VAL A 393 -23.23 -15.01 -2.84
CA VAL A 393 -24.28 -14.24 -2.18
C VAL A 393 -24.79 -15.07 -1.00
N LEU A 394 -24.78 -14.47 0.20
CA LEU A 394 -25.20 -15.13 1.43
C LEU A 394 -26.66 -14.79 1.70
N GLU A 395 -27.56 -15.76 1.56
CA GLU A 395 -28.98 -15.61 1.87
C GLU A 395 -29.28 -16.23 3.23
N ALA A 396 -29.62 -15.39 4.22
CA ALA A 396 -29.99 -15.84 5.55
C ALA A 396 -31.36 -16.54 5.54
N THR A 397 -31.47 -17.66 6.25
CA THR A 397 -32.72 -18.40 6.43
C THR A 397 -33.32 -18.11 7.82
N ARG A 398 -34.64 -18.30 7.98
CA ARG A 398 -35.33 -18.02 9.26
C ARG A 398 -34.84 -18.86 10.44
N ASP A 399 -34.28 -20.03 10.17
CA ASP A 399 -33.71 -20.97 11.14
C ASP A 399 -32.24 -20.68 11.48
N GLY A 400 -31.68 -19.55 11.05
CA GLY A 400 -30.34 -19.08 11.44
C GLY A 400 -29.19 -19.75 10.66
N TYR A 401 -29.49 -20.32 9.49
CA TYR A 401 -28.52 -20.81 8.52
C TYR A 401 -28.41 -19.84 7.34
N TYR A 402 -27.54 -20.18 6.39
CA TYR A 402 -27.35 -19.50 5.13
C TYR A 402 -27.49 -20.49 3.97
N ILE A 403 -28.12 -20.03 2.90
CA ILE A 403 -27.95 -20.57 1.56
C ILE A 403 -26.85 -19.73 0.90
N ILE A 404 -25.77 -20.40 0.48
CA ILE A 404 -24.59 -19.75 -0.10
C ILE A 404 -24.69 -19.89 -1.63
N LYS A 405 -25.17 -18.84 -2.29
CA LYS A 405 -25.46 -18.82 -3.73
C LYS A 405 -24.24 -18.40 -4.53
N ASN A 406 -23.94 -19.03 -5.64
CA ASN A 406 -22.86 -18.55 -6.51
C ASN A 406 -23.30 -17.28 -7.24
N LYS A 407 -22.40 -16.30 -7.41
CA LYS A 407 -22.74 -15.02 -8.05
C LYS A 407 -23.00 -15.17 -9.56
N LYS A 408 -22.27 -16.05 -10.25
CA LYS A 408 -22.41 -16.28 -11.70
C LYS A 408 -23.77 -16.88 -12.06
N ASP A 409 -24.22 -17.86 -11.29
CA ASP A 409 -25.54 -18.48 -11.42
C ASP A 409 -26.16 -18.63 -10.03
N PRO A 410 -27.03 -17.68 -9.63
CA PRO A 410 -27.68 -17.69 -8.33
C PRO A 410 -28.64 -18.88 -8.11
N THR A 411 -28.96 -19.66 -9.15
CA THR A 411 -29.74 -20.89 -9.01
C THR A 411 -28.89 -22.05 -8.48
N LEU A 412 -27.56 -21.91 -8.53
CA LEU A 412 -26.59 -22.89 -8.04
C LEU A 412 -26.04 -22.45 -6.69
N VAL A 413 -26.19 -23.32 -5.70
CA VAL A 413 -25.84 -23.05 -4.30
C VAL A 413 -24.86 -24.08 -3.80
N LEU A 414 -24.08 -23.71 -2.78
CA LEU A 414 -23.19 -24.63 -2.08
C LEU A 414 -24.01 -25.83 -1.58
N ASP A 415 -23.50 -27.04 -1.82
CA ASP A 415 -24.23 -28.28 -1.57
C ASP A 415 -23.25 -29.37 -1.13
N VAL A 416 -23.64 -30.13 -0.10
CA VAL A 416 -22.94 -31.35 0.30
C VAL A 416 -23.47 -32.52 -0.53
N ALA A 417 -22.63 -33.05 -1.43
CA ALA A 417 -23.01 -34.08 -2.38
C ALA A 417 -23.59 -35.32 -1.69
N ASP A 418 -24.70 -35.83 -2.23
CA ASP A 418 -25.40 -37.03 -1.77
C ASP A 418 -25.80 -37.01 -0.28
N PHE A 419 -25.89 -35.82 0.36
CA PHE A 419 -26.16 -35.68 1.79
C PHE A 419 -25.13 -36.37 2.71
N LYS A 420 -23.94 -36.71 2.19
CA LYS A 420 -22.93 -37.48 2.92
C LYS A 420 -22.18 -36.60 3.91
N THR A 421 -21.99 -37.10 5.12
CA THR A 421 -21.28 -36.38 6.20
C THR A 421 -19.95 -37.00 6.60
N GLU A 422 -19.51 -38.02 5.87
CA GLU A 422 -18.21 -38.67 6.07
C GLU A 422 -17.08 -37.71 5.68
N ASN A 423 -15.92 -37.85 6.33
CA ASN A 423 -14.73 -37.07 6.00
C ASN A 423 -14.34 -37.27 4.53
N GLY A 424 -14.19 -36.17 3.80
CA GLY A 424 -13.90 -36.19 2.35
C GLY A 424 -15.14 -36.12 1.47
N SER A 425 -16.35 -36.03 2.05
CA SER A 425 -17.59 -35.81 1.28
C SER A 425 -17.46 -34.54 0.43
N LYS A 426 -17.79 -34.62 -0.86
CA LYS A 426 -17.54 -33.53 -1.79
C LYS A 426 -18.46 -32.34 -1.51
N ILE A 427 -17.88 -31.14 -1.59
CA ILE A 427 -18.65 -29.90 -1.69
C ILE A 427 -18.77 -29.54 -3.17
N ILE A 428 -20.00 -29.29 -3.61
CA ILE A 428 -20.33 -28.96 -5.00
C ILE A 428 -21.22 -27.72 -5.04
N VAL A 429 -21.48 -27.22 -6.25
CA VAL A 429 -22.65 -26.39 -6.51
C VAL A 429 -23.77 -27.24 -7.07
N TYR A 430 -24.99 -27.04 -6.58
CA TYR A 430 -26.18 -27.75 -7.07
C TYR A 430 -27.38 -26.82 -7.14
N LYS A 431 -28.38 -27.19 -7.94
CA LYS A 431 -29.60 -26.38 -8.08
C LYS A 431 -30.30 -26.23 -6.73
N GLN A 432 -30.66 -25.02 -6.36
CA GLN A 432 -31.33 -24.75 -5.09
C GLN A 432 -32.63 -25.57 -4.98
N ASN A 433 -32.69 -26.40 -3.95
CA ASN A 433 -33.83 -27.23 -3.60
C ASN A 433 -34.24 -27.08 -2.12
N ASN A 434 -33.55 -26.20 -1.37
CA ASN A 434 -33.77 -25.92 0.05
C ASN A 434 -33.58 -27.13 0.98
N GLY A 435 -32.90 -28.18 0.50
CA GLY A 435 -32.53 -29.36 1.26
C GLY A 435 -31.53 -29.03 2.38
N LYS A 436 -31.48 -29.90 3.40
CA LYS A 436 -30.60 -29.71 4.57
C LYS A 436 -29.11 -29.69 4.18
N ASN A 437 -28.73 -30.37 3.11
CA ASN A 437 -27.39 -30.39 2.52
C ASN A 437 -26.98 -29.05 1.85
N GLN A 438 -27.91 -28.12 1.65
CA GLN A 438 -27.66 -26.78 1.08
C GLN A 438 -27.64 -25.68 2.15
N LYS A 439 -27.85 -26.03 3.42
CA LYS A 439 -27.88 -25.11 4.55
C LYS A 439 -26.55 -25.16 5.30
N PHE A 440 -25.96 -23.99 5.52
CA PHE A 440 -24.69 -23.86 6.24
C PHE A 440 -24.78 -22.81 7.33
N LYS A 441 -24.08 -23.04 8.44
CA LYS A 441 -23.97 -22.09 9.54
C LYS A 441 -22.59 -21.46 9.53
N LEU A 442 -22.54 -20.13 9.47
CA LEU A 442 -21.31 -19.37 9.65
C LEU A 442 -21.05 -19.19 11.15
N ARG A 443 -20.06 -19.92 11.68
CA ARG A 443 -19.67 -19.86 13.09
C ARG A 443 -18.41 -19.02 13.21
N LYS A 444 -18.49 -17.87 13.87
CA LYS A 444 -17.35 -16.97 14.09
C LYS A 444 -16.30 -17.65 14.97
N VAL A 445 -15.01 -17.48 14.66
CA VAL A 445 -13.88 -18.15 15.34
C VAL A 445 -12.70 -17.24 15.65
#